data_AF-A0A0Q4JFQ8-F1
#
_entry.id   AF-A0A0Q4JFQ8-F1
#
_cell.length_a   1.000
_cell.length_b   1.000
_cell.length_c   1.000
_cell.angle_alpha   90.00
_cell.angle_beta   90.00
_cell.angle_gamma   90.00
#
_symmetry.space_group_name_H-M   'P 1'
#
loop_
_entity.id
_entity.type
_entity.pdbx_description
1 polymer ?
#
loop_
_entity_poly.entity_id
_entity_poly.type
_entity_poly.pdbx_seq_one_letter_code
_entity_poly.pdbx_strand_id
1 'polypeptide(L)'
;MQPASDEDRANWARLIDDHRHIAAQCVEIADLAQGPREQSGPASRKLIELAITVARHLDVEDEVIDRTVIAMEPRFSADTIAMMEEDLDILRSDWKVFISRWLPVIAPSEWEAFGVEAESMLDRLSSQVMLETEILYDHALRDGVVRAGGAVLH
;
A
#
# COMPACT_ATOMS: atom_id res chain seq x y z
N MET A 1 26.58 -4.04 -14.55
CA MET A 1 25.49 -3.22 -13.97
C MET A 1 25.73 -1.78 -14.34
N GLN A 2 24.87 -1.19 -15.17
CA GLN A 2 24.82 0.27 -15.29
C GLN A 2 24.17 0.83 -14.03
N PRO A 3 24.66 1.95 -13.47
CA PRO A 3 23.99 2.60 -12.35
C PRO A 3 22.59 3.04 -12.78
N ALA A 4 21.61 2.89 -11.89
CA ALA A 4 20.26 3.40 -12.13
C ALA A 4 20.29 4.89 -12.50
N SER A 5 19.38 5.33 -13.37
CA SER A 5 19.29 6.75 -13.73
C SER A 5 18.78 7.60 -12.55
N ASP A 6 18.97 8.92 -12.61
CA ASP A 6 18.40 9.83 -11.58
C ASP A 6 16.87 9.82 -11.60
N GLU A 7 16.27 9.59 -12.78
CA GLU A 7 14.83 9.42 -12.96
C GLU A 7 14.33 8.14 -12.30
N ASP A 8 15.07 7.03 -12.44
CA ASP A 8 14.75 5.80 -11.73
C ASP A 8 14.77 6.04 -10.22
N ARG A 9 15.85 6.64 -9.69
CA ARG A 9 15.98 6.98 -8.26
C ARG A 9 14.80 7.78 -7.74
N ALA A 10 14.37 8.81 -8.47
CA ALA A 10 13.22 9.64 -8.09
C ALA A 10 11.90 8.84 -8.09
N ASN A 11 11.70 7.95 -9.08
CA ASN A 11 10.53 7.08 -9.16
C ASN A 11 10.50 6.07 -8.00
N TRP A 12 11.66 5.49 -7.63
CA TRP A 12 11.79 4.59 -6.49
C TRP A 12 11.45 5.28 -5.16
N ALA A 13 12.01 6.47 -4.92
CA ALA A 13 11.73 7.21 -3.70
C ALA A 13 10.24 7.57 -3.57
N ARG A 14 9.61 7.97 -4.69
CA ARG A 14 8.18 8.26 -4.72
C ARG A 14 7.32 7.05 -4.40
N LEU A 15 7.65 5.88 -4.96
CA LEU A 15 6.89 4.64 -4.73
C LEU A 15 6.91 4.24 -3.26
N ILE A 16 8.09 4.28 -2.65
CA ILE A 16 8.30 4.00 -1.23
C ILE A 16 7.53 4.99 -0.34
N ASP A 17 7.53 6.28 -0.68
CA ASP A 17 6.80 7.28 0.08
C ASP A 17 5.28 7.12 -0.07
N ASP A 18 4.79 6.75 -1.26
CA ASP A 18 3.37 6.41 -1.47
C ASP A 18 2.97 5.19 -0.62
N HIS A 19 3.78 4.12 -0.55
CA HIS A 19 3.53 2.95 0.31
C HIS A 19 3.43 3.32 1.80
N ARG A 20 4.38 4.13 2.29
CA ARG A 20 4.37 4.62 3.67
C ARG A 20 3.13 5.46 3.96
N HIS A 21 2.71 6.28 3.01
CA HIS A 21 1.52 7.10 3.15
C HIS A 21 0.26 6.22 3.23
N ILE A 22 0.14 5.21 2.36
CA ILE A 22 -0.95 4.23 2.39
C ILE A 22 -1.01 3.51 3.75
N ALA A 23 0.12 2.98 4.22
CA ALA A 23 0.19 2.29 5.52
C ALA A 23 -0.25 3.20 6.68
N ALA A 24 0.20 4.46 6.69
CA ALA A 24 -0.19 5.42 7.73
C ALA A 24 -1.70 5.73 7.70
N GLN A 25 -2.29 5.87 6.50
CA GLN A 25 -3.73 6.07 6.34
C GLN A 25 -4.54 4.85 6.79
N CYS A 26 -4.05 3.62 6.53
CA CYS A 26 -4.66 2.40 7.03
C CYS A 26 -4.73 2.37 8.56
N VAL A 27 -3.61 2.69 9.24
CA VAL A 27 -3.56 2.75 10.71
C VAL A 27 -4.52 3.81 11.25
N GLU A 28 -4.54 5.01 10.65
CA GLU A 28 -5.43 6.09 11.08
C GLU A 28 -6.92 5.67 10.99
N ILE A 29 -7.32 5.02 9.89
CA ILE A 29 -8.72 4.57 9.72
C ILE A 29 -9.04 3.42 10.68
N ALA A 30 -8.11 2.48 10.89
CA ALA A 30 -8.29 1.39 11.83
C ALA A 30 -8.46 1.90 13.27
N ASP A 31 -7.65 2.88 13.69
CA ASP A 31 -7.78 3.54 14.99
C ASP A 31 -9.13 4.26 15.13
N LEU A 32 -9.59 4.94 14.06
CA LEU A 32 -10.91 5.56 14.05
C LEU A 32 -12.01 4.51 14.23
N ALA A 33 -11.93 3.39 13.52
CA ALA A 33 -12.89 2.27 13.56
C ALA A 33 -13.06 1.64 14.95
N GLN A 34 -12.01 1.67 15.80
CA GLN A 34 -12.08 1.22 17.19
C GLN A 34 -12.72 2.26 18.12
N GLY A 35 -12.95 3.48 17.63
CA GLY A 35 -13.57 4.58 18.35
C GLY A 35 -15.12 4.53 18.38
N PRO A 36 -15.73 5.52 19.04
CA PRO A 36 -17.19 5.65 19.08
C PRO A 36 -17.78 5.99 17.70
N ARG A 37 -19.05 5.60 17.49
CA ARG A 37 -19.79 5.73 16.21
C ARG A 37 -19.85 7.15 15.62
N GLU A 38 -19.65 8.17 16.44
CA GLU A 38 -19.58 9.57 16.02
C GLU A 38 -18.37 9.83 15.10
N GLN A 39 -17.41 8.89 15.04
CA GLN A 39 -16.27 8.90 14.13
C GLN A 39 -16.59 8.39 12.72
N SER A 40 -17.79 7.88 12.45
CA SER A 40 -18.23 7.43 11.12
C SER A 40 -18.03 8.46 10.01
N GLY A 41 -18.35 9.74 10.29
CA GLY A 41 -18.11 10.84 9.34
C GLY A 41 -16.62 11.08 9.04
N PRO A 42 -15.76 11.29 10.05
CA PRO A 42 -14.31 11.30 9.88
C PRO A 42 -13.73 10.09 9.15
N ALA A 43 -14.13 8.86 9.53
CA ALA A 43 -13.67 7.63 8.90
C ALA A 43 -14.05 7.55 7.42
N SER A 44 -15.27 7.98 7.06
CA SER A 44 -15.72 8.02 5.65
C SER A 44 -14.81 8.91 4.79
N ARG A 45 -14.46 10.11 5.30
CA ARG A 45 -13.55 11.02 4.59
C ARG A 45 -12.16 10.43 4.42
N LYS A 46 -11.63 9.82 5.47
CA LYS A 46 -10.32 9.17 5.44
C LYS A 46 -10.28 7.97 4.50
N LEU A 47 -11.36 7.19 4.44
CA LEU A 47 -11.47 6.10 3.49
C LEU A 47 -11.53 6.58 2.03
N ILE A 48 -12.21 7.70 1.75
CA ILE A 48 -12.17 8.33 0.42
C ILE A 48 -10.74 8.76 0.07
N GLU A 49 -10.04 9.42 1.00
CA GLU A 49 -8.65 9.85 0.83
C GLU A 49 -7.74 8.64 0.52
N LEU A 50 -7.86 7.56 1.29
CA LEU A 50 -7.12 6.32 1.06
C LEU A 50 -7.45 5.70 -0.31
N ALA A 51 -8.73 5.64 -0.69
CA ALA A 51 -9.14 5.11 -1.99
C ALA A 51 -8.54 5.88 -3.17
N ILE A 52 -8.45 7.21 -3.07
CA ILE A 52 -7.78 8.05 -4.06
C ILE A 52 -6.26 7.79 -4.07
N THR A 53 -5.63 7.70 -2.90
CA THR A 53 -4.20 7.39 -2.79
C THR A 53 -3.88 6.05 -3.46
N VAL A 54 -4.64 5.00 -3.14
CA VAL A 54 -4.44 3.65 -3.69
C VAL A 54 -4.69 3.63 -5.20
N ALA A 55 -5.76 4.28 -5.69
CA ALA A 55 -6.01 4.35 -7.14
C ALA A 55 -4.86 5.03 -7.89
N ARG A 56 -4.39 6.18 -7.37
CA ARG A 56 -3.24 6.91 -7.95
C ARG A 56 -1.95 6.08 -7.90
N HIS A 57 -1.76 5.30 -6.85
CA HIS A 57 -0.61 4.41 -6.72
C HIS A 57 -0.65 3.28 -7.75
N LEU A 58 -1.79 2.61 -7.90
CA LEU A 58 -1.99 1.57 -8.91
C LEU A 58 -1.86 2.10 -10.34
N ASP A 59 -2.36 3.30 -10.64
CA ASP A 59 -2.18 3.94 -11.96
C ASP A 59 -0.68 4.16 -12.27
N VAL A 60 0.12 4.53 -11.26
CA VAL A 60 1.58 4.66 -11.40
C VAL A 60 2.23 3.29 -11.61
N GLU A 61 1.82 2.25 -10.90
CA GLU A 61 2.38 0.90 -11.04
C GLU A 61 2.04 0.24 -12.39
N ASP A 62 0.81 0.41 -12.88
CA ASP A 62 0.38 -0.06 -14.21
C ASP A 62 1.19 0.61 -15.36
N GLU A 63 1.62 1.87 -15.17
CA GLU A 63 2.44 2.60 -16.14
C GLU A 63 3.96 2.33 -16.03
N VAL A 64 4.46 1.93 -14.84
CA VAL A 64 5.90 2.01 -14.48
C VAL A 64 6.56 0.64 -14.26
N ILE A 65 5.87 -0.46 -14.62
CA ILE A 65 6.25 -1.87 -14.39
C ILE A 65 5.90 -2.29 -12.96
N ASP A 66 5.44 -3.54 -12.80
CA ASP A 66 5.29 -4.21 -11.51
C ASP A 66 6.69 -4.42 -10.89
N ARG A 67 7.25 -3.33 -10.35
CA ARG A 67 8.62 -3.25 -9.83
C ARG A 67 8.81 -4.17 -8.64
N THR A 68 7.72 -4.54 -7.97
CA THR A 68 7.70 -5.56 -6.92
C THR A 68 8.07 -6.92 -7.50
N VAL A 69 7.46 -7.34 -8.61
CA VAL A 69 7.81 -8.60 -9.30
C VAL A 69 9.26 -8.60 -9.77
N ILE A 70 9.73 -7.51 -10.40
CA ILE A 70 11.14 -7.38 -10.81
C ILE A 70 12.10 -7.48 -9.61
N ALA A 71 11.77 -6.85 -8.49
CA ALA A 71 12.59 -6.89 -7.29
C ALA A 71 12.57 -8.26 -6.58
N MET A 72 11.55 -9.09 -6.83
CA MET A 72 11.39 -10.43 -6.27
C MET A 72 12.19 -11.51 -7.02
N GLU A 73 12.32 -11.41 -8.35
CA GLU A 73 12.99 -12.41 -9.21
C GLU A 73 14.39 -12.85 -8.72
N PRO A 74 15.26 -11.98 -8.18
CA PRO A 74 16.58 -12.40 -7.71
C PRO A 74 16.59 -13.14 -6.37
N ARG A 75 15.46 -13.20 -5.64
CA ARG A 75 15.37 -13.66 -4.24
C ARG A 75 14.47 -14.85 -4.03
N PHE A 76 13.40 -14.97 -4.79
CA PHE A 76 12.34 -15.92 -4.54
C PHE A 76 12.30 -16.98 -5.65
N SER A 77 11.86 -18.19 -5.31
CA SER A 77 11.58 -19.18 -6.35
C SER A 77 10.36 -18.74 -7.16
N ALA A 78 10.24 -19.27 -8.39
CA ALA A 78 9.07 -19.02 -9.22
C ALA A 78 7.75 -19.39 -8.50
N ASP A 79 7.74 -20.47 -7.72
CA ASP A 79 6.57 -20.89 -6.93
C ASP A 79 6.22 -19.87 -5.84
N THR A 80 7.21 -19.26 -5.20
CA THR A 80 6.97 -18.21 -4.20
C THR A 80 6.44 -16.94 -4.85
N ILE A 81 6.98 -16.54 -6.02
CA ILE A 81 6.49 -15.38 -6.76
C ILE A 81 5.03 -15.59 -7.18
N ALA A 82 4.69 -16.75 -7.73
CA ALA A 82 3.32 -17.07 -8.14
C ALA A 82 2.32 -17.04 -6.96
N MET A 83 2.74 -17.50 -5.77
CA MET A 83 1.91 -17.42 -4.57
C MET A 83 1.70 -15.96 -4.12
N MET A 84 2.73 -15.12 -4.20
CA MET A 84 2.63 -13.70 -3.85
C MET A 84 1.77 -12.92 -4.84
N GLU A 85 1.83 -13.26 -6.13
CA GLU A 85 0.93 -12.71 -7.16
C GLU A 85 -0.54 -13.10 -6.90
N GLU A 86 -0.80 -14.36 -6.53
CA GLU A 86 -2.15 -14.83 -6.17
C GLU A 86 -2.69 -14.09 -4.93
N ASP A 87 -1.88 -13.96 -3.88
CA ASP A 87 -2.24 -13.22 -2.66
C ASP A 87 -2.55 -11.75 -2.96
N LEU A 88 -1.78 -11.13 -3.86
CA LEU A 88 -2.01 -9.77 -4.34
C LEU A 88 -3.33 -9.63 -5.11
N ASP A 89 -3.65 -10.56 -6.00
CA ASP A 89 -4.90 -10.55 -6.74
C ASP A 89 -6.11 -10.69 -5.82
N ILE A 90 -6.02 -11.56 -4.81
CA ILE A 90 -7.04 -11.70 -3.76
C ILE A 90 -7.19 -10.36 -3.02
N LEU A 91 -6.09 -9.73 -2.61
CA LEU A 91 -6.12 -8.45 -1.90
C LEU A 91 -6.76 -7.33 -2.75
N ARG A 92 -6.43 -7.25 -4.04
CA ARG A 92 -7.04 -6.28 -4.98
C ARG A 92 -8.54 -6.50 -5.11
N SER A 93 -8.99 -7.75 -5.17
CA SER A 93 -10.41 -8.10 -5.23
C SER A 93 -11.13 -7.70 -3.95
N ASP A 94 -10.59 -8.08 -2.80
CA ASP A 94 -11.17 -7.76 -1.49
C ASP A 94 -11.23 -6.25 -1.25
N TRP A 95 -10.19 -5.52 -1.64
CA TRP A 95 -10.16 -4.06 -1.59
C TRP A 95 -11.31 -3.42 -2.38
N LYS A 96 -11.56 -3.90 -3.61
CA LYS A 96 -12.68 -3.40 -4.44
C LYS A 96 -14.03 -3.65 -3.79
N VAL A 97 -14.22 -4.81 -3.17
CA VAL A 97 -15.45 -5.14 -2.43
C VAL A 97 -15.60 -4.22 -1.22
N PHE A 98 -14.53 -4.03 -0.44
CA PHE A 98 -14.51 -3.19 0.75
C PHE A 98 -14.87 -1.74 0.43
N ILE A 99 -14.20 -1.11 -0.54
CA ILE A 99 -14.49 0.29 -0.92
C ILE A 99 -15.88 0.45 -1.53
N SER A 100 -16.36 -0.54 -2.32
CA SER A 100 -17.69 -0.49 -2.92
C SER A 100 -18.81 -0.53 -1.87
N ARG A 101 -18.55 -1.17 -0.72
CA ARG A 101 -19.51 -1.25 0.38
C ARG A 101 -19.51 0.00 1.24
N TRP A 102 -18.33 0.48 1.62
CA TRP A 102 -18.18 1.48 2.68
C TRP A 102 -18.07 2.92 2.17
N LEU A 103 -17.83 3.12 0.86
CA LEU A 103 -17.91 4.43 0.24
C LEU A 103 -19.30 4.74 -0.33
N PRO A 104 -19.67 6.03 -0.41
CA PRO A 104 -18.92 7.19 0.06
C PRO A 104 -19.11 7.50 1.55
N VAL A 105 -20.07 6.85 2.21
CA VAL A 105 -20.49 7.16 3.58
C VAL A 105 -20.70 5.88 4.38
N ILE A 106 -20.01 5.78 5.52
CA ILE A 106 -20.24 4.76 6.54
C ILE A 106 -21.38 5.26 7.43
N ALA A 107 -22.52 4.56 7.42
CA ALA A 107 -23.64 4.94 8.27
C ALA A 107 -23.32 4.66 9.76
N PRO A 108 -23.72 5.55 10.70
CA PRO A 108 -23.53 5.28 12.13
C PRO A 108 -24.19 3.98 12.62
N SER A 109 -25.23 3.50 11.93
CA SER A 109 -25.91 2.22 12.22
C SER A 109 -25.11 0.99 11.79
N GLU A 110 -24.13 1.14 10.90
CA GLU A 110 -23.30 0.06 10.37
C GLU A 110 -21.88 0.09 10.95
N TRP A 111 -21.62 1.01 11.89
CA TRP A 111 -20.30 1.30 12.42
C TRP A 111 -19.56 0.07 12.97
N GLU A 112 -20.27 -0.80 13.68
CA GLU A 112 -19.69 -2.03 14.24
C GLU A 112 -19.24 -3.00 13.13
N ALA A 113 -20.04 -3.15 12.08
CA ALA A 113 -19.69 -4.00 10.95
C ALA A 113 -18.55 -3.40 10.12
N PHE A 114 -18.51 -2.07 9.97
CA PHE A 114 -17.35 -1.38 9.39
C PHE A 114 -16.10 -1.66 10.20
N GLY A 115 -16.15 -1.55 11.53
CA GLY A 115 -14.99 -1.75 12.39
C GLY A 115 -14.34 -3.12 12.22
N VAL A 116 -15.15 -4.19 12.20
CA VAL A 116 -14.68 -5.57 12.00
C VAL A 116 -14.02 -5.75 10.63
N GLU A 117 -14.64 -5.23 9.57
CA GLU A 117 -14.10 -5.38 8.21
C GLU A 117 -12.87 -4.50 7.99
N ALA A 118 -12.87 -3.30 8.57
CA ALA A 118 -11.77 -2.35 8.48
C ALA A 118 -10.51 -2.89 9.18
N GLU A 119 -10.64 -3.52 10.35
CA GLU A 119 -9.52 -4.16 11.05
C GLU A 119 -8.81 -5.16 10.14
N SER A 120 -9.55 -6.08 9.52
CA SER A 120 -8.95 -7.11 8.66
C SER A 120 -8.41 -6.55 7.34
N MET A 121 -9.18 -5.70 6.65
CA MET A 121 -8.78 -5.20 5.33
C MET A 121 -7.61 -4.23 5.40
N LEU A 122 -7.62 -3.30 6.37
CA LEU A 122 -6.59 -2.27 6.48
C LEU A 122 -5.27 -2.83 7.01
N ASP A 123 -5.32 -3.84 7.89
CA ASP A 123 -4.13 -4.56 8.35
C ASP A 123 -3.43 -5.29 7.19
N ARG A 124 -4.20 -5.99 6.34
CA ARG A 124 -3.68 -6.68 5.15
C ARG A 124 -3.09 -5.70 4.15
N LEU A 125 -3.80 -4.60 3.84
CA LEU A 125 -3.31 -3.58 2.91
C LEU A 125 -2.03 -2.92 3.44
N SER A 126 -2.00 -2.56 4.73
CA SER A 126 -0.81 -1.98 5.36
C SER A 126 0.37 -2.95 5.34
N SER A 127 0.14 -4.22 5.69
CA SER A 127 1.18 -5.25 5.67
C SER A 127 1.74 -5.48 4.27
N GLN A 128 0.88 -5.47 3.24
CA GLN A 128 1.30 -5.65 1.85
C GLN A 128 2.22 -4.50 1.39
N VAL A 129 1.79 -3.24 1.53
CA VAL A 129 2.61 -2.10 1.07
C VAL A 129 3.91 -1.96 1.87
N MET A 130 3.94 -2.42 3.12
CA MET A 130 5.17 -2.48 3.93
C MET A 130 6.12 -3.59 3.46
N LEU A 131 5.60 -4.76 3.11
CA LEU A 131 6.38 -5.84 2.51
C LEU A 131 6.99 -5.40 1.17
N GLU A 132 6.19 -4.74 0.32
CA GLU A 132 6.67 -4.17 -0.93
C GLU A 132 7.75 -3.11 -0.69
N THR A 133 7.54 -2.22 0.28
CA THR A 133 8.54 -1.24 0.70
C THR A 133 9.87 -1.90 1.08
N GLU A 134 9.84 -2.98 1.89
CA GLU A 134 11.05 -3.71 2.30
C GLU A 134 11.78 -4.34 1.10
N ILE A 135 11.03 -4.99 0.20
CA ILE A 135 11.56 -5.61 -1.01
C ILE A 135 12.21 -4.55 -1.92
N LEU A 136 11.53 -3.43 -2.11
CA LEU A 136 12.00 -2.32 -2.93
C LEU A 136 13.22 -1.63 -2.32
N TYR A 137 13.26 -1.42 -1.00
CA TYR A 137 14.43 -0.87 -0.30
C TYR A 137 15.66 -1.76 -0.45
N ASP A 138 15.49 -3.06 -0.24
CA ASP A 138 16.57 -4.03 -0.36
C ASP A 138 17.12 -4.08 -1.79
N HIS A 139 16.25 -4.00 -2.80
CA HIS A 139 16.64 -3.90 -4.20
C HIS A 139 17.38 -2.58 -4.50
N ALA A 140 16.83 -1.46 -4.04
CA ALA A 140 17.41 -0.13 -4.22
C ALA A 140 18.80 -0.01 -3.55
N LEU A 141 19.02 -0.67 -2.41
CA LEU A 141 20.33 -0.73 -1.75
C LEU A 141 21.35 -1.54 -2.57
N ARG A 142 20.95 -2.69 -3.14
CA ARG A 142 21.82 -3.56 -3.96
C ARG A 142 22.25 -2.89 -5.27
N ASP A 143 21.34 -2.13 -5.88
CA ASP A 143 21.59 -1.41 -7.14
C ASP A 143 22.24 -0.02 -6.93
N GLY A 144 22.48 0.38 -5.67
CA GLY A 144 23.08 1.67 -5.34
C GLY A 144 22.17 2.88 -5.61
N VAL A 145 20.86 2.64 -5.72
CA VAL A 145 19.79 3.64 -5.85
C VAL A 145 19.63 4.41 -4.54
N VAL A 146 19.77 3.72 -3.40
CA VAL A 146 19.76 4.28 -2.04
C VAL A 146 21.11 3.98 -1.36
N ARG A 147 21.68 4.95 -0.63
CA ARG A 147 22.90 4.73 0.17
C ARG A 147 22.54 4.30 1.59
N ALA A 148 23.23 3.28 2.11
CA ALA A 148 23.10 2.87 3.50
C ALA A 148 23.47 4.05 4.45
N GLY A 149 22.49 4.51 5.24
CA GLY A 149 22.68 5.54 6.27
C GLY A 149 22.43 7.01 5.86
N GLY A 150 21.82 7.29 4.71
CA GLY A 150 21.55 8.66 4.27
C GLY A 150 20.11 9.09 4.50
N ALA A 151 19.90 10.13 5.33
CA ALA A 151 18.68 10.92 5.28
C ALA A 151 18.40 11.37 3.84
N VAL A 152 17.12 11.38 3.46
CA VAL A 152 16.64 11.93 2.18
C VAL A 152 17.19 13.37 2.07
N LEU A 153 18.10 13.60 1.13
CA LEU A 153 18.55 14.96 0.84
C LEU A 153 17.48 15.62 -0.03
N HIS A 154 16.92 16.71 0.52
CA HIS A 154 16.06 17.66 -0.16
C HIS A 154 16.70 18.29 -1.40
#